data_AF-G1PGG6-F1
#
_entry.id   AF-G1PGG6-F1
#
_cell.length_a   1.000
_cell.length_b   1.000
_cell.length_c   1.000
_cell.angle_alpha   90.00
_cell.angle_beta   90.00
_cell.angle_gamma   90.00
#
_symmetry.space_group_name_H-M   'P 1'
#
loop_
_entity.id
_entity.type
_entity.pdbx_description
1 polymer ?
#
loop_
_entity_poly.entity_id
_entity_poly.type
_entity_poly.pdbx_seq_one_letter_code
_entity_poly.pdbx_strand_id
1 'polypeptide(L)'
;MAVAQQLRAESDFEQLPDDVAISANIADIEEKRGFTSHFVFVIEVKTKGGSKYLIYRRYRQFHTLQSKLEERYGPESKTSPLSCNLPALP
;
A
#
# COMPACT_ATOMS: atom_id res chain seq x y z
N MET A 1 28.25 -4.64 -10.93
CA MET A 1 26.85 -4.33 -11.29
C MET A 1 25.95 -4.35 -10.05
N ALA A 2 25.94 -5.43 -9.26
CA ALA A 2 25.12 -5.52 -8.04
C ALA A 2 25.39 -4.41 -7.00
N VAL A 3 26.68 -4.07 -6.76
CA VAL A 3 27.05 -3.02 -5.79
C VAL A 3 26.47 -1.65 -6.16
N ALA A 4 26.54 -1.27 -7.45
CA ALA A 4 26.00 0.02 -7.90
C ALA A 4 24.47 0.09 -7.78
N GLN A 5 23.77 -1.02 -8.04
CA GLN A 5 22.31 -1.11 -7.87
C GLN A 5 21.92 -1.01 -6.39
N GLN A 6 22.68 -1.66 -5.50
CA GLN A 6 22.47 -1.57 -4.06
C GLN A 6 22.66 -0.15 -3.53
N LEU A 7 23.77 0.51 -3.89
CA LEU A 7 24.05 1.90 -3.48
C LEU A 7 22.96 2.86 -3.99
N ARG A 8 22.44 2.63 -5.20
CA ARG A 8 21.34 3.43 -5.74
C ARG A 8 20.06 3.23 -4.95
N ALA A 9 19.69 1.98 -4.65
CA ALA A 9 18.49 1.67 -3.87
C ALA A 9 18.54 2.25 -2.45
N GLU A 10 19.70 2.19 -1.80
CA GLU A 10 19.93 2.80 -0.49
C GLU A 10 19.75 4.32 -0.54
N SER A 11 20.39 4.99 -1.51
CA SER A 11 20.25 6.43 -1.69
C SER A 11 18.80 6.86 -1.97
N ASP A 12 18.05 6.10 -2.77
CA ASP A 12 16.65 6.43 -3.09
C ASP A 12 15.75 6.24 -1.86
N PHE A 13 16.01 5.20 -1.04
CA PHE A 13 15.28 4.98 0.21
C PHE A 13 15.56 6.06 1.27
N GLU A 14 16.81 6.52 1.38
CA GLU A 14 17.20 7.59 2.32
C GLU A 14 16.45 8.91 2.05
N GLN A 15 16.09 9.19 0.79
CA GLN A 15 15.35 10.39 0.42
C GLN A 15 13.86 10.38 0.80
N LEU A 16 13.29 9.21 1.12
CA LEU A 16 11.89 9.09 1.52
C LEU A 16 11.64 9.70 2.92
N PRO A 17 10.49 10.35 3.17
CA PRO A 17 10.17 10.85 4.51
C PRO A 17 9.92 9.72 5.51
N ASP A 18 10.07 10.05 6.80
CA ASP A 18 10.01 9.08 7.91
C ASP A 18 8.62 8.46 8.14
N ASP A 19 7.57 9.10 7.62
CA ASP A 19 6.19 8.66 7.75
C ASP A 19 5.75 7.67 6.65
N VAL A 20 6.62 7.39 5.66
CA VAL A 20 6.34 6.40 4.61
C VAL A 20 6.19 5.00 5.21
N ALA A 21 5.08 4.34 4.89
CA ALA A 21 4.82 2.96 5.30
C ALA A 21 5.78 1.99 4.60
N ILE A 22 6.53 1.21 5.37
CA ILE A 22 7.47 0.19 4.87
C ILE A 22 6.92 -1.24 5.03
N SER A 23 5.92 -1.43 5.88
CA SER A 23 5.19 -2.70 5.98
C SER A 23 3.76 -2.46 6.47
N ALA A 24 2.83 -3.29 6.02
CA ALA A 24 1.43 -3.29 6.43
C ALA A 24 0.95 -4.74 6.53
N ASN A 25 0.69 -5.23 7.74
CA ASN A 25 0.27 -6.61 7.99
C ASN A 25 -1.11 -6.62 8.67
N ILE A 26 -1.99 -7.52 8.23
CA ILE A 26 -3.28 -7.73 8.91
C ILE A 26 -2.97 -8.38 10.26
N ALA A 27 -3.32 -7.70 11.34
CA ALA A 27 -3.15 -8.18 12.70
C ALA A 27 -4.39 -8.93 13.19
N ASP A 28 -5.58 -8.48 12.80
CA ASP A 28 -6.86 -9.08 13.18
C ASP A 28 -8.00 -8.67 12.24
N ILE A 29 -9.20 -9.22 12.45
CA ILE A 29 -10.45 -8.85 11.79
C ILE A 29 -11.54 -8.53 12.81
N GLU A 30 -12.29 -7.46 12.57
CA GLU A 30 -13.43 -7.06 13.39
C GLU A 30 -14.73 -7.14 12.60
N GLU A 31 -15.76 -7.74 13.20
CA GLU A 31 -17.13 -7.67 12.68
C GLU A 31 -17.80 -6.38 13.18
N LYS A 32 -18.19 -5.50 12.26
CA LYS A 32 -19.05 -4.34 12.56
C LYS A 32 -20.50 -4.72 12.31
N ARG A 33 -21.28 -4.82 13.39
CA ARG A 33 -22.72 -5.12 13.37
C ARG A 33 -23.55 -3.83 13.28
N GLY A 34 -24.66 -3.89 12.55
CA GLY A 34 -25.59 -2.80 12.30
C GLY A 34 -26.74 -3.31 11.44
N PHE A 35 -27.37 -2.47 10.62
CA PHE A 35 -28.37 -2.92 9.63
C PHE A 35 -27.80 -3.95 8.64
N THR A 36 -26.49 -3.91 8.40
CA THR A 36 -25.76 -4.92 7.61
C THR A 36 -24.41 -5.16 8.27
N SER A 37 -24.09 -6.44 8.54
CA SER A 37 -22.78 -6.80 9.07
C SER A 37 -21.71 -6.72 7.98
N HIS A 38 -20.52 -6.28 8.36
CA HIS A 38 -19.36 -6.30 7.49
C HIS A 38 -18.08 -6.44 8.30
N PHE A 39 -17.03 -6.97 7.68
CA PHE A 39 -15.72 -7.11 8.28
C PHE A 39 -14.82 -5.91 8.00
N VAL A 40 -14.00 -5.58 8.99
CA VAL A 40 -12.96 -4.57 8.94
C VAL A 40 -11.64 -5.24 9.29
N PHE A 41 -10.63 -5.06 8.46
CA PHE A 41 -9.27 -5.51 8.72
C PHE A 41 -8.58 -4.51 9.66
N VAL A 42 -8.01 -5.03 10.75
CA VAL A 42 -7.12 -4.29 11.64
C VAL A 42 -5.70 -4.51 11.13
N ILE A 43 -5.06 -3.45 10.65
CA ILE A 43 -3.78 -3.54 9.94
C ILE A 43 -2.74 -2.77 10.73
N GLU A 44 -1.67 -3.48 11.09
CA GLU A 44 -0.47 -2.90 11.66
C GLU A 44 0.41 -2.33 10.56
N VAL A 45 0.68 -1.02 10.64
CA VAL A 45 1.59 -0.31 9.75
C VAL A 45 2.85 0.05 10.49
N LYS A 46 4.01 -0.20 9.88
CA LYS A 46 5.31 0.32 10.34
C LYS A 46 5.84 1.32 9.31
N THR A 47 6.35 2.45 9.78
CA THR A 47 6.94 3.48 8.91
C THR A 47 8.46 3.41 8.91
N LYS A 48 9.09 4.09 7.95
CA LYS A 48 10.56 4.25 7.85
C LYS A 48 11.16 4.77 9.16
N GLY A 49 10.57 5.81 9.75
CA GLY A 49 11.00 6.41 11.02
C GLY A 49 10.74 5.56 12.27
N GLY A 50 10.34 4.29 12.10
CA GLY A 50 10.15 3.34 13.21
C GLY A 50 8.81 3.45 13.95
N SER A 51 7.91 4.34 13.51
CA SER A 51 6.57 4.45 14.10
C SER A 51 5.73 3.23 13.75
N LYS A 52 4.88 2.80 14.68
CA LYS A 52 3.96 1.68 14.52
C LYS A 52 2.56 2.07 14.97
N TYR A 53 1.57 1.85 14.12
CA TYR A 53 0.17 2.20 14.39
C TYR A 53 -0.80 1.23 13.72
N LEU A 54 -2.06 1.26 14.18
CA LEU A 54 -3.15 0.46 13.61
C LEU A 54 -4.04 1.32 12.71
N ILE A 55 -4.45 0.76 11.58
CA ILE A 55 -5.50 1.31 10.73
C ILE A 55 -6.62 0.28 10.55
N TYR A 56 -7.83 0.79 10.37
CA TYR A 56 -9.04 -0.02 10.21
C TYR A 56 -9.58 0.19 8.79
N ARG A 57 -9.62 -0.87 7.97
CA ARG A 57 -10.06 -0.78 6.56
C ARG A 57 -10.99 -1.94 6.20
N ARG A 58 -12.11 -1.65 5.55
CA ARG A 58 -12.97 -2.68 4.94
C ARG A 58 -12.60 -2.91 3.49
N TYR A 59 -12.87 -4.10 2.96
CA TYR A 59 -12.49 -4.51 1.59
C TYR A 59 -12.86 -3.48 0.50
N ARG A 60 -14.07 -2.90 0.53
CA ARG A 60 -14.50 -1.89 -0.46
C ARG A 60 -13.56 -0.68 -0.55
N GLN A 61 -12.87 -0.31 0.52
CA GLN A 61 -11.89 0.78 0.51
C GLN A 61 -10.63 0.39 -0.29
N PHE A 62 -10.20 -0.88 -0.24
CA PHE A 62 -9.12 -1.39 -1.09
C PHE A 62 -9.51 -1.38 -2.55
N HIS A 63 -10.71 -1.86 -2.88
CA HIS A 63 -11.20 -1.83 -4.26
C HIS A 63 -11.25 -0.40 -4.81
N THR A 64 -11.67 0.57 -3.99
CA THR A 64 -11.71 1.99 -4.41
C THR A 64 -10.31 2.56 -4.64
N LEU A 65 -9.31 2.13 -3.86
CA LEU A 65 -7.91 2.51 -4.07
C LEU A 65 -7.36 1.87 -5.35
N GLN A 66 -7.61 0.57 -5.56
CA GLN A 66 -7.15 -0.17 -6.73
C GLN A 66 -7.64 0.48 -8.03
N SER A 67 -8.94 0.81 -8.13
CA SER A 67 -9.48 1.45 -9.34
C SER A 67 -8.79 2.78 -9.67
N LYS A 68 -8.43 3.58 -8.65
CA LYS A 68 -7.68 4.84 -8.85
C LYS A 68 -6.23 4.60 -9.29
N LEU A 69 -5.61 3.51 -8.82
CA LEU A 69 -4.26 3.14 -9.24
C LEU A 69 -4.26 2.61 -10.67
N GLU A 70 -5.23 1.78 -11.05
CA GLU A 70 -5.37 1.24 -12.40
C GLU A 70 -5.64 2.34 -13.43
N GLU A 71 -6.47 3.33 -13.11
CA GLU A 71 -6.71 4.48 -13.98
C GLU A 71 -5.43 5.28 -14.27
N ARG A 72 -4.52 5.39 -13.31
CA ARG A 72 -3.31 6.22 -13.41
C ARG A 72 -2.09 5.46 -13.93
N TYR A 73 -1.89 4.24 -13.45
CA TYR A 73 -0.66 3.46 -13.61
C TYR A 73 -0.87 2.12 -14.30
N GLY A 74 -2.14 1.74 -14.54
CA GLY A 74 -2.50 0.47 -15.15
C GLY A 74 -2.19 0.40 -16.65
N PRO A 75 -2.45 -0.78 -17.26
CA PRO A 75 -2.09 -1.03 -18.64
C PRO A 75 -2.87 -0.17 -19.64
N GLU A 76 -3.98 0.47 -19.27
CA GLU A 76 -4.69 1.39 -20.16
C GLU A 76 -4.01 2.78 -20.21
N SER A 77 -3.08 3.09 -19.31
CA SER A 77 -2.26 4.31 -19.35
C SER A 77 -0.97 4.13 -20.16
N LYS A 78 -1.00 3.41 -21.29
CA LYS A 78 0.19 3.02 -22.09
C LYS A 78 1.07 4.17 -22.57
N THR A 79 0.53 5.38 -22.63
CA THR A 79 1.26 6.61 -23.00
C THR A 79 1.87 7.34 -21.80
N SER A 80 1.58 6.90 -20.58
CA SER A 80 2.09 7.52 -19.35
C SER A 80 3.49 6.98 -19.02
N PRO A 81 4.49 7.87 -18.80
CA PRO A 81 5.81 7.46 -18.33
C PRO A 81 5.78 6.87 -16.91
N LEU A 82 4.62 6.91 -16.24
CA LEU A 82 4.42 6.42 -14.88
C LEU A 82 3.84 5.00 -14.83
N SER A 83 3.55 4.37 -15.98
CA SER A 83 2.96 3.04 -16.02
C SER A 83 3.87 1.99 -15.34
N CYS A 84 3.27 1.10 -14.56
CA CYS A 84 3.99 0.04 -13.85
C CYS A 84 3.10 -1.20 -13.64
N ASN A 85 3.73 -2.33 -13.31
CA ASN A 85 3.00 -3.57 -13.03
C ASN A 85 2.34 -3.49 -11.65
N LEU A 86 1.03 -3.28 -11.62
CA LEU A 86 0.24 -3.28 -10.39
C LEU A 86 -0.07 -4.71 -9.91
N PRO A 87 -0.04 -4.98 -8.60
CA PRO A 87 -0.52 -6.24 -8.06
C PRO A 87 -2.04 -6.35 -8.20
N ALA A 88 -2.54 -7.58 -8.39
CA ALA A 88 -3.98 -7.85 -8.42
C ALA A 88 -4.58 -7.84 -7.01
N LEU A 89 -5.73 -7.19 -6.86
CA LEU A 89 -6.53 -7.26 -5.63
C LEU A 89 -7.38 -8.55 -5.66
N PRO A 90 -7.48 -9.31 -4.54
CA PRO A 90 -8.36 -10.48 -4.44
C PRO A 90 -9.82 -10.16 -4.69
#